data_AF-A0A1B2RCL4-F1
#
_entry.id   AF-A0A1B2RCL4-F1
#
_cell.length_a   1.000
_cell.length_b   1.000
_cell.length_c   1.000
_cell.angle_alpha   90.00
_cell.angle_beta   90.00
_cell.angle_gamma   90.00
#
_symmetry.space_group_name_H-M   'P 1'
#
loop_
_entity.id
_entity.type
_entity.pdbx_description
1 polymer ?
#
loop_
_entity_poly.entity_id
_entity_poly.type
_entity_poly.pdbx_seq_one_letter_code
_entity_poly.pdbx_strand_id
1 'polypeptide(L)'
;MTNIKNLLDASKNTYQYQAQAKENGVKDFALFSTTFDEKSNHSGLAYINESSGEVIVAHRGTDFTKVKDIVTDLKIVMNWKETKADISAVKFTDSVLDDLIDQGFDIKKVIQTGHSLGGRLAQHCLKTLNETSDYKAESITFNSARVSTHDTQDKEFDHLNLRAKGNGVFTTDLVTSFGSHLGETVDIILPEIKNFIQAHKLTSFELMEEHYKKVFSEIPISELIQLSKKSNDFALLSSSLEIEKTDLLKNISQMNTDLTKDANIVSTQIGKSYKGEIIAETPKEYVQQLGENSKYFAFHVKSNLNKPVNLGDKVQISYPKDSSKKASVEQISLSSSKTKSR
;
A
#
# COMPACT_ATOMS: atom_id res chain seq x y z
N MET A 1 8.24 22.73 5.39
CA MET A 1 7.93 21.63 6.33
C MET A 1 6.94 20.71 5.66
N THR A 2 7.39 19.50 5.36
CA THR A 2 6.60 18.50 4.63
C THR A 2 5.47 17.91 5.49
N ASN A 3 4.27 17.76 4.93
CA ASN A 3 3.11 17.10 5.52
C ASN A 3 2.65 15.88 4.68
N ILE A 4 1.59 15.18 5.12
CA ILE A 4 1.06 14.01 4.37
C ILE A 4 0.59 14.41 2.96
N LYS A 5 -0.10 15.55 2.82
CA LYS A 5 -0.58 16.01 1.50
C LYS A 5 0.55 16.18 0.49
N ASN A 6 1.69 16.77 0.89
CA ASN A 6 2.87 16.89 0.02
C ASN A 6 3.31 15.52 -0.51
N LEU A 7 3.34 14.50 0.36
CA LEU A 7 3.78 13.14 0.00
C LEU A 7 2.73 12.38 -0.81
N LEU A 8 1.44 12.63 -0.59
CA LEU A 8 0.36 12.09 -1.42
C LEU A 8 0.42 12.69 -2.84
N ASP A 9 0.58 14.00 -2.96
CA ASP A 9 0.73 14.69 -4.24
C ASP A 9 1.98 14.18 -4.99
N ALA A 10 3.14 14.11 -4.31
CA ALA A 10 4.37 13.55 -4.87
C ALA A 10 4.19 12.09 -5.34
N SER A 11 3.56 11.25 -4.52
CA SER A 11 3.26 9.85 -4.87
C SER A 11 2.31 9.73 -6.07
N LYS A 12 1.25 10.55 -6.13
CA LYS A 12 0.30 10.58 -7.26
C LYS A 12 0.98 10.98 -8.57
N ASN A 13 1.88 11.96 -8.50
CA ASN A 13 2.63 12.45 -9.66
C ASN A 13 3.44 11.35 -10.34
N THR A 14 3.97 10.37 -9.58
CA THR A 14 4.72 9.23 -10.15
C THR A 14 3.89 8.37 -11.11
N TYR A 15 2.57 8.29 -10.92
CA TYR A 15 1.65 7.55 -11.78
C TYR A 15 1.21 8.33 -13.01
N GLN A 16 1.27 9.67 -12.96
CA GLN A 16 0.85 10.55 -14.05
C GLN A 16 2.00 10.90 -15.01
N TYR A 17 3.26 10.68 -14.60
CA TYR A 17 4.43 11.05 -15.39
C TYR A 17 4.63 10.14 -16.62
N GLN A 18 4.21 10.66 -17.78
CA GLN A 18 4.97 10.49 -19.02
C GLN A 18 6.17 11.44 -18.96
N ALA A 19 7.33 11.05 -19.49
CA ALA A 19 8.65 11.64 -19.21
C ALA A 19 8.92 13.10 -19.64
N GLN A 20 7.90 13.96 -19.75
CA GLN A 20 7.98 15.32 -20.32
C GLN A 20 7.09 16.39 -19.68
N ALA A 21 6.40 16.13 -18.56
CA ALA A 21 5.74 17.22 -17.83
C ALA A 21 6.78 18.21 -17.26
N LYS A 22 6.36 19.44 -16.95
CA LYS A 22 7.23 20.51 -16.39
C LYS A 22 6.81 21.03 -15.02
N GLU A 23 5.56 20.83 -14.62
CA GLU A 23 5.03 21.26 -13.31
C GLU A 23 4.09 20.18 -12.77
N ASN A 24 4.60 19.35 -11.87
CA ASN A 24 3.79 18.43 -11.08
C ASN A 24 3.80 18.92 -9.63
N GLY A 25 2.89 19.85 -9.33
CA GLY A 25 2.92 20.69 -8.15
C GLY A 25 2.83 19.94 -6.82
N VAL A 26 3.98 19.79 -6.15
CA VAL A 26 4.05 19.55 -4.71
C VAL A 26 4.20 20.92 -4.06
N LYS A 27 3.22 21.33 -3.22
CA LYS A 27 3.19 22.68 -2.66
C LYS A 27 4.50 23.00 -1.92
N ASP A 28 5.10 24.15 -2.24
CA ASP A 28 6.36 24.66 -1.68
C ASP A 28 7.61 23.86 -2.11
N PHE A 29 7.55 23.02 -3.16
CA PHE A 29 8.69 22.27 -3.70
C PHE A 29 8.82 22.44 -5.22
N ALA A 30 10.05 22.55 -5.71
CA ALA A 30 10.38 22.44 -7.13
C ALA A 30 10.60 20.96 -7.51
N LEU A 31 10.16 20.56 -8.71
CA LEU A 31 10.56 19.26 -9.28
C LEU A 31 12.01 19.36 -9.75
N PHE A 32 12.87 18.51 -9.19
CA PHE A 32 14.31 18.50 -9.46
C PHE A 32 14.70 17.47 -10.53
N SER A 33 14.25 16.22 -10.37
CA SER A 33 14.65 15.12 -11.26
C SER A 33 13.54 14.08 -11.42
N THR A 34 13.62 13.31 -12.51
CA THR A 34 12.65 12.27 -12.88
C THR A 34 13.39 11.07 -13.44
N THR A 35 12.91 9.85 -13.21
CA THR A 35 13.47 8.65 -13.82
C THR A 35 12.41 7.68 -14.34
N PHE A 36 12.78 6.93 -15.37
CA PHE A 36 12.11 5.72 -15.81
C PHE A 36 13.14 4.74 -16.38
N ASP A 37 13.36 3.62 -15.69
CA ASP A 37 14.27 2.55 -16.12
C ASP A 37 13.46 1.36 -16.66
N GLU A 38 13.40 1.24 -17.99
CA GLU A 38 12.71 0.15 -18.69
C GLU A 38 13.14 -1.25 -18.25
N LYS A 39 14.39 -1.44 -17.79
CA LYS A 39 14.94 -2.77 -17.44
C LYS A 39 14.51 -3.27 -16.07
N SER A 40 14.15 -2.36 -15.17
CA SER A 40 13.59 -2.66 -13.85
C SER A 40 12.11 -2.32 -13.73
N ASN A 41 11.56 -1.57 -14.69
CA ASN A 41 10.27 -0.88 -14.65
C ASN A 41 10.15 0.12 -13.46
N HIS A 42 11.29 0.53 -12.89
CA HIS A 42 11.35 1.58 -11.87
C HIS A 42 11.00 2.93 -12.47
N SER A 43 10.30 3.76 -11.70
CA SER A 43 10.12 5.16 -11.99
C SER A 43 10.04 5.94 -10.68
N GLY A 44 10.55 7.17 -10.70
CA GLY A 44 10.56 8.04 -9.53
C GLY A 44 10.65 9.51 -9.92
N LEU A 45 10.31 10.36 -8.94
CA LEU A 45 10.35 11.80 -9.01
C LEU A 45 11.07 12.32 -7.77
N ALA A 46 11.94 13.31 -7.94
CA ALA A 46 12.62 13.98 -6.84
C ALA A 46 12.24 15.47 -6.83
N TYR A 47 12.00 15.98 -5.63
CA TYR A 47 11.55 17.35 -5.38
C TYR A 47 12.43 17.98 -4.31
N ILE A 48 12.76 19.27 -4.46
CA ILE A 48 13.54 20.05 -3.49
C ILE A 48 12.74 21.25 -3.00
N ASN A 49 12.74 21.50 -1.69
CA ASN A 49 12.38 22.79 -1.12
C ASN A 49 13.68 23.55 -0.82
N GLU A 50 14.05 24.48 -1.71
CA GLU A 50 15.30 25.24 -1.63
C GLU A 50 15.43 26.06 -0.34
N SER A 51 14.30 26.49 0.23
CA SER A 51 14.28 27.32 1.45
C SER A 51 14.52 26.53 2.75
N SER A 52 14.30 25.21 2.75
CA SER A 52 14.42 24.35 3.93
C SER A 52 15.44 23.22 3.80
N GLY A 53 15.93 22.92 2.59
CA GLY A 53 16.78 21.77 2.33
C GLY A 53 16.05 20.42 2.49
N GLU A 54 14.72 20.41 2.50
CA GLU A 54 13.92 19.18 2.47
C GLU A 54 13.88 18.64 1.02
N VAL A 55 14.28 17.38 0.83
CA VAL A 55 14.18 16.65 -0.45
C VAL A 55 13.09 15.57 -0.30
N ILE A 56 12.14 15.51 -1.23
CA ILE A 56 11.18 14.39 -1.33
C ILE A 56 11.56 13.53 -2.53
N VAL A 57 11.84 12.25 -2.31
CA VAL A 57 12.00 11.24 -3.37
C VAL A 57 10.77 10.33 -3.33
N ALA A 58 9.99 10.36 -4.41
CA ALA A 58 8.75 9.61 -4.56
C ALA A 58 8.93 8.50 -5.60
N HIS A 59 8.57 7.27 -5.26
CA HIS A 59 8.69 6.10 -6.13
C HIS A 59 7.33 5.60 -6.62
N ARG A 60 7.26 5.26 -7.91
CA ARG A 60 6.06 4.70 -8.54
C ARG A 60 5.85 3.26 -8.09
N GLY A 61 4.63 2.95 -7.63
CA GLY A 61 4.20 1.55 -7.51
C GLY A 61 3.83 0.94 -8.87
N THR A 62 3.27 -0.27 -8.87
CA THR A 62 2.71 -0.83 -10.11
C THR A 62 1.42 -0.10 -10.47
N ASP A 63 1.18 0.12 -11.77
CA ASP A 63 -0.10 0.67 -12.24
C ASP A 63 -1.19 -0.42 -12.20
N PHE A 64 -2.17 -0.22 -11.32
CA PHE A 64 -3.20 -1.20 -11.00
C PHE A 64 -4.50 -1.00 -11.79
N THR A 65 -4.39 -0.55 -13.05
CA THR A 65 -5.54 -0.40 -13.97
C THR A 65 -6.33 -1.69 -14.21
N LYS A 66 -5.81 -2.86 -13.82
CA LYS A 66 -6.54 -4.14 -13.79
C LYS A 66 -6.38 -4.84 -12.45
N VAL A 67 -7.51 -5.31 -11.90
CA VAL A 67 -7.55 -6.04 -10.60
C VAL A 67 -6.74 -7.36 -10.64
N LYS A 68 -6.52 -7.93 -11.82
CA LYS A 68 -5.62 -9.08 -12.04
C LYS A 68 -4.17 -8.75 -11.66
N ASP A 69 -3.73 -7.55 -11.98
CA ASP A 69 -2.35 -7.13 -11.88
C ASP A 69 -2.06 -6.85 -10.39
N ILE A 70 -3.01 -6.25 -9.65
CA ILE A 70 -2.99 -6.16 -8.16
C ILE A 70 -2.62 -7.52 -7.53
N VAL A 71 -3.31 -8.60 -7.88
CA VAL A 71 -3.11 -9.94 -7.30
C VAL A 71 -1.79 -10.57 -7.74
N THR A 72 -1.41 -10.40 -9.00
CA THR A 72 -0.22 -11.03 -9.58
C THR A 72 1.04 -10.34 -9.06
N ASP A 73 1.03 -9.01 -9.07
CA ASP A 73 2.12 -8.18 -8.58
C ASP A 73 2.21 -8.26 -7.06
N LEU A 74 1.09 -8.37 -6.33
CA LEU A 74 1.12 -8.71 -4.89
C LEU A 74 2.00 -9.92 -4.61
N LYS A 75 1.89 -11.00 -5.39
CA LYS A 75 2.73 -12.20 -5.19
C LYS A 75 4.21 -11.93 -5.50
N ILE A 76 4.52 -11.09 -6.48
CA ILE A 76 5.88 -10.69 -6.83
C ILE A 76 6.49 -9.83 -5.72
N VAL A 77 5.75 -8.83 -5.24
CA VAL A 77 6.21 -7.91 -4.18
C VAL A 77 6.22 -8.58 -2.79
N MET A 78 5.39 -9.61 -2.60
CA MET A 78 5.47 -10.53 -1.46
C MET A 78 6.72 -11.44 -1.49
N ASN A 79 7.50 -11.46 -2.58
CA ASN A 79 8.77 -12.17 -2.57
C ASN A 79 9.81 -11.40 -1.74
N TRP A 80 10.52 -12.10 -0.87
CA TRP A 80 11.36 -11.50 0.18
C TRP A 80 12.73 -11.03 -0.34
N LYS A 81 13.08 -11.41 -1.57
CA LYS A 81 14.35 -11.03 -2.19
C LYS A 81 14.29 -9.60 -2.73
N GLU A 82 15.43 -8.93 -2.67
CA GLU A 82 15.68 -7.70 -3.39
C GLU A 82 15.42 -7.87 -4.90
N THR A 83 14.82 -6.87 -5.50
CA THR A 83 14.44 -6.81 -6.91
C THR A 83 15.30 -5.78 -7.65
N LYS A 84 15.31 -5.84 -8.98
CA LYS A 84 15.96 -4.80 -9.79
C LYS A 84 15.36 -3.41 -9.55
N ALA A 85 14.06 -3.33 -9.21
CA ALA A 85 13.40 -2.08 -8.91
C ALA A 85 13.90 -1.49 -7.58
N ASP A 86 14.10 -2.33 -6.55
CA ASP A 86 14.70 -1.90 -5.27
C ASP A 86 16.10 -1.28 -5.51
N ILE A 87 16.94 -1.93 -6.33
CA ILE A 87 18.28 -1.43 -6.69
C ILE A 87 18.23 -0.13 -7.51
N SER A 88 17.33 -0.03 -8.50
CA SER A 88 17.19 1.19 -9.31
C SER A 88 16.62 2.37 -8.50
N ALA A 89 15.80 2.12 -7.48
CA ALA A 89 15.28 3.14 -6.58
C ALA A 89 16.38 3.76 -5.68
N VAL A 90 17.28 2.91 -5.14
CA VAL A 90 18.46 3.36 -4.39
C VAL A 90 19.35 4.20 -5.29
N LYS A 91 19.74 3.70 -6.47
CA LYS A 91 20.59 4.44 -7.42
C LYS A 91 20.00 5.77 -7.88
N PHE A 92 18.68 5.84 -8.06
CA PHE A 92 18.00 7.10 -8.36
C PHE A 92 18.07 8.08 -7.18
N THR A 93 17.89 7.59 -5.96
CA THR A 93 18.05 8.41 -4.74
C THR A 93 19.48 8.94 -4.65
N ASP A 94 20.49 8.09 -4.77
CA ASP A 94 21.90 8.47 -4.68
C ASP A 94 22.25 9.54 -5.72
N SER A 95 21.92 9.30 -7.00
CA SER A 95 22.12 10.25 -8.10
C SER A 95 21.45 11.60 -7.86
N VAL A 96 20.24 11.61 -7.28
CA VAL A 96 19.53 12.85 -6.95
C VAL A 96 20.25 13.65 -5.88
N LEU A 97 20.82 12.99 -4.88
CA LEU A 97 21.56 13.66 -3.81
C LEU A 97 22.90 14.18 -4.33
N ASP A 98 23.64 13.38 -5.10
CA ASP A 98 24.88 13.80 -5.76
C ASP A 98 24.63 15.02 -6.70
N ASP A 99 23.62 14.96 -7.58
CA ASP A 99 23.25 16.03 -8.50
C ASP A 99 22.85 17.33 -7.77
N LEU A 100 22.22 17.23 -6.58
CA LEU A 100 21.86 18.37 -5.73
C LEU A 100 23.10 18.99 -5.07
N ILE A 101 24.03 18.17 -4.56
CA ILE A 101 25.28 18.62 -3.94
C ILE A 101 26.16 19.34 -4.97
N ASP A 102 26.31 18.77 -6.17
CA ASP A 102 27.09 19.36 -7.27
C ASP A 102 26.50 20.70 -7.76
N GLN A 103 25.18 20.89 -7.61
CA GLN A 103 24.50 22.17 -7.86
C GLN A 103 24.53 23.14 -6.67
N GLY A 104 25.13 22.75 -5.54
CA GLY A 104 25.32 23.60 -4.36
C GLY A 104 24.12 23.66 -3.40
N PHE A 105 23.18 22.73 -3.48
CA PHE A 105 22.04 22.67 -2.55
C PHE A 105 22.46 22.09 -1.18
N ASP A 106 22.03 22.75 -0.12
CA ASP A 106 22.27 22.33 1.26
C ASP A 106 21.17 21.36 1.75
N ILE A 107 21.37 20.06 1.53
CA ILE A 107 20.40 19.01 1.85
C ILE A 107 20.34 18.78 3.37
N LYS A 108 19.22 19.15 3.99
CA LYS A 108 18.98 18.99 5.43
C LYS A 108 18.23 17.72 5.80
N LYS A 109 17.36 17.24 4.93
CA LYS A 109 16.55 16.05 5.19
C LYS A 109 16.08 15.40 3.89
N VAL A 110 16.23 14.08 3.80
CA VAL A 110 15.73 13.27 2.69
C VAL A 110 14.46 12.54 3.13
N ILE A 111 13.41 12.63 2.33
CA ILE A 111 12.08 12.11 2.64
C ILE A 111 11.68 11.12 1.56
N GLN A 112 11.59 9.85 1.92
CA GLN A 112 11.23 8.78 0.99
C GLN A 112 9.71 8.54 1.03
N THR A 113 9.06 8.46 -0.13
CA THR A 113 7.62 8.16 -0.19
C THR A 113 7.24 7.32 -1.41
N GLY A 114 6.06 6.74 -1.35
CA GLY A 114 5.51 5.95 -2.44
C GLY A 114 4.31 5.12 -1.99
N HIS A 115 3.64 4.54 -2.99
CA HIS A 115 2.42 3.75 -2.81
C HIS A 115 2.62 2.29 -3.21
N SER A 116 2.10 1.34 -2.43
CA SER A 116 2.17 -0.10 -2.76
C SER A 116 3.63 -0.58 -2.94
N LEU A 117 4.02 -1.06 -4.13
CA LEU A 117 5.43 -1.32 -4.47
C LEU A 117 6.31 -0.07 -4.30
N GLY A 118 5.83 1.13 -4.64
CA GLY A 118 6.57 2.37 -4.44
C GLY A 118 6.87 2.64 -2.96
N GLY A 119 6.00 2.22 -2.05
CA GLY A 119 6.26 2.29 -0.61
C GLY A 119 7.35 1.31 -0.16
N ARG A 120 7.42 0.11 -0.77
CA ARG A 120 8.53 -0.82 -0.55
C ARG A 120 9.86 -0.21 -1.03
N LEU A 121 9.87 0.40 -2.22
CA LEU A 121 11.04 1.07 -2.77
C LEU A 121 11.52 2.21 -1.85
N ALA A 122 10.58 3.04 -1.36
CA ALA A 122 10.85 4.10 -0.39
C ALA A 122 11.48 3.56 0.92
N GLN A 123 10.98 2.43 1.44
CA GLN A 123 11.58 1.75 2.60
C GLN A 123 13.01 1.25 2.30
N HIS A 124 13.25 0.62 1.15
CA HIS A 124 14.61 0.21 0.78
C HIS A 124 15.57 1.41 0.73
N CYS A 125 15.16 2.52 0.11
CA CYS A 125 15.96 3.74 0.07
C CYS A 125 16.20 4.34 1.46
N LEU A 126 15.18 4.35 2.34
CA LEU A 126 15.34 4.79 3.73
C LEU A 126 16.34 3.92 4.49
N LYS A 127 16.29 2.59 4.31
CA LYS A 127 17.25 1.68 4.93
C LYS A 127 18.67 2.03 4.48
N THR A 128 18.90 2.13 3.17
CA THR A 128 20.23 2.44 2.63
C THR A 128 20.74 3.79 3.14
N LEU A 129 19.93 4.85 3.11
CA LEU A 129 20.35 6.18 3.59
C LEU A 129 20.80 6.16 5.05
N ASN A 130 20.10 5.45 5.94
CA ASN A 130 20.50 5.28 7.35
C ASN A 130 21.70 4.34 7.55
N GLU A 131 22.14 3.62 6.51
CA GLU A 131 23.29 2.71 6.56
C GLU A 131 24.53 3.28 5.85
N THR A 132 24.38 4.26 4.95
CA THR A 132 25.45 4.76 4.08
C THR A 132 25.62 6.28 4.09
N SER A 133 24.80 7.06 4.81
CA SER A 133 24.88 8.52 4.82
C SER A 133 24.57 9.13 6.19
N ASP A 134 25.08 10.35 6.42
CA ASP A 134 24.77 11.15 7.62
C ASP A 134 23.48 12.00 7.45
N TYR A 135 22.74 11.84 6.35
CA TYR A 135 21.50 12.59 6.13
C TYR A 135 20.42 12.17 7.13
N LYS A 136 19.72 13.16 7.69
CA LYS A 136 18.45 12.86 8.35
C LYS A 136 17.49 12.30 7.30
N ALA A 137 17.07 11.05 7.46
CA ALA A 137 16.19 10.37 6.53
C ALA A 137 14.87 9.97 7.22
N GLU A 138 13.74 10.36 6.62
CA GLU A 138 12.39 10.05 7.10
C GLU A 138 11.57 9.40 5.97
N SER A 139 10.50 8.68 6.30
CA SER A 139 9.59 8.15 5.27
C SER A 139 8.15 8.06 5.75
N ILE A 140 7.22 8.47 4.89
CA ILE A 140 5.82 8.07 4.99
C ILE A 140 5.40 7.39 3.70
N THR A 141 4.76 6.23 3.82
CA THR A 141 4.32 5.41 2.68
C THR A 141 2.83 5.12 2.75
N PHE A 142 2.22 4.83 1.59
CA PHE A 142 0.77 4.67 1.44
C PHE A 142 0.45 3.23 1.02
N ASN A 143 -0.29 2.49 1.85
CA ASN A 143 -0.59 1.07 1.64
C ASN A 143 0.64 0.25 1.21
N SER A 144 1.79 0.51 1.84
CA SER A 144 3.07 -0.02 1.37
C SER A 144 3.09 -1.54 1.42
N ALA A 145 3.65 -2.13 0.37
CA ALA A 145 4.06 -3.52 0.43
C ALA A 145 5.26 -3.70 1.39
N ARG A 146 5.48 -4.96 1.77
CA ARG A 146 6.45 -5.36 2.80
C ARG A 146 7.91 -5.31 2.34
N VAL A 147 8.80 -5.21 3.33
CA VAL A 147 10.25 -5.43 3.21
C VAL A 147 10.70 -6.57 4.11
N SER A 148 11.93 -7.06 3.92
CA SER A 148 12.57 -7.95 4.89
C SER A 148 13.19 -7.14 6.02
N THR A 149 12.75 -7.37 7.26
CA THR A 149 13.31 -6.74 8.47
C THR A 149 14.21 -7.69 9.28
N HIS A 150 14.62 -8.83 8.69
CA HIS A 150 15.39 -9.85 9.41
C HIS A 150 16.75 -9.31 9.88
N ASP A 151 17.41 -8.52 9.03
CA ASP A 151 18.73 -7.92 9.30
C ASP A 151 18.63 -6.55 9.98
N THR A 152 17.44 -6.18 10.47
CA THR A 152 17.16 -4.85 11.04
C THR A 152 16.47 -4.91 12.41
N GLN A 153 16.50 -6.06 13.09
CA GLN A 153 15.71 -6.31 14.31
C GLN A 153 16.03 -5.35 15.48
N ASP A 154 17.23 -4.77 15.52
CA ASP A 154 17.68 -3.83 16.56
C ASP A 154 17.77 -2.36 16.07
N LYS A 155 17.30 -2.05 14.85
CA LYS A 155 17.33 -0.69 14.28
C LYS A 155 15.93 -0.10 14.20
N GLU A 156 15.71 1.02 14.89
CA GLU A 156 14.56 1.89 14.61
C GLU A 156 14.80 2.69 13.32
N PHE A 157 13.76 2.83 12.50
CA PHE A 157 13.73 3.75 11.38
C PHE A 157 12.59 4.75 11.58
N ASP A 158 12.81 6.01 11.20
CA ASP A 158 11.78 7.03 11.18
C ASP A 158 10.87 6.84 9.93
N HIS A 159 10.13 5.74 9.94
CA HIS A 159 9.19 5.30 8.91
C HIS A 159 7.79 5.12 9.49
N LEU A 160 6.78 5.64 8.78
CA LEU A 160 5.36 5.43 9.07
C LEU A 160 4.61 5.02 7.79
N ASN A 161 4.03 3.83 7.78
CA ASN A 161 3.15 3.38 6.70
C ASN A 161 1.67 3.61 7.08
N LEU A 162 0.96 4.32 6.23
CA LEU A 162 -0.46 4.61 6.40
C LEU A 162 -1.28 3.51 5.70
N ARG A 163 -2.10 2.77 6.45
CA ARG A 163 -3.00 1.74 5.91
C ARG A 163 -4.43 2.28 5.82
N ALA A 164 -4.95 2.44 4.61
CA ALA A 164 -6.34 2.84 4.42
C ALA A 164 -7.31 1.71 4.78
N LYS A 165 -8.43 2.06 5.43
CA LYS A 165 -9.43 1.12 5.93
C LYS A 165 -10.81 1.77 6.07
N GLY A 166 -11.85 1.09 5.62
CA GLY A 166 -13.24 1.46 5.95
C GLY A 166 -13.74 0.87 7.28
N ASN A 167 -14.99 1.19 7.65
CA ASN A 167 -15.61 0.73 8.90
C ASN A 167 -15.97 -0.78 8.94
N GLY A 168 -15.79 -1.52 7.85
CA GLY A 168 -16.13 -2.94 7.75
C GLY A 168 -14.96 -3.88 8.06
N VAL A 169 -15.26 -5.19 8.14
CA VAL A 169 -14.23 -6.23 8.28
C VAL A 169 -13.45 -6.42 6.97
N PHE A 170 -14.09 -6.20 5.83
CA PHE A 170 -13.57 -6.45 4.47
C PHE A 170 -13.07 -5.18 3.73
N THR A 171 -12.85 -4.10 4.48
CA THR A 171 -12.58 -2.75 3.94
C THR A 171 -11.17 -2.26 4.21
N THR A 172 -10.30 -3.09 4.76
CA THR A 172 -8.87 -2.80 5.02
C THR A 172 -8.04 -3.11 3.78
N ASP A 173 -7.00 -2.32 3.51
CA ASP A 173 -6.00 -2.69 2.49
C ASP A 173 -5.32 -4.04 2.83
N LEU A 174 -5.19 -4.88 1.81
CA LEU A 174 -4.57 -6.19 1.92
C LEU A 174 -3.06 -6.16 1.63
N VAL A 175 -2.55 -5.17 0.90
CA VAL A 175 -1.12 -5.10 0.53
C VAL A 175 -0.23 -4.91 1.75
N THR A 176 -0.69 -4.06 2.67
CA THR A 176 -0.05 -3.80 3.96
C THR A 176 -0.26 -4.93 4.98
N SER A 177 -1.28 -5.77 4.81
CA SER A 177 -1.74 -6.69 5.86
C SER A 177 -0.87 -7.95 6.07
N PHE A 178 0.33 -8.03 5.47
CA PHE A 178 1.21 -9.20 5.56
C PHE A 178 2.70 -8.85 5.62
N GLY A 179 3.37 -9.25 6.70
CA GLY A 179 4.82 -9.07 6.88
C GLY A 179 5.15 -7.81 7.66
N SER A 180 6.41 -7.40 7.57
CA SER A 180 6.97 -6.29 8.34
C SER A 180 7.26 -5.06 7.47
N HIS A 181 7.27 -3.91 8.12
CA HIS A 181 7.74 -2.62 7.61
C HIS A 181 8.90 -2.14 8.48
N LEU A 182 9.73 -1.20 8.02
CA LEU A 182 10.89 -0.71 8.80
C LEU A 182 10.51 0.07 10.08
N GLY A 183 9.27 0.50 10.18
CA GLY A 183 8.72 1.23 11.31
C GLY A 183 7.22 0.98 11.40
N GLU A 184 6.50 1.92 12.00
CA GLU A 184 5.10 1.70 12.37
C GLU A 184 4.16 1.61 11.16
N THR A 185 3.08 0.84 11.34
CA THR A 185 1.92 0.87 10.44
C THR A 185 0.70 1.31 11.22
N VAL A 186 0.02 2.33 10.71
CA VAL A 186 -1.12 2.96 11.38
C VAL A 186 -2.38 2.89 10.49
N ASP A 187 -3.52 2.49 11.09
CA ASP A 187 -4.81 2.40 10.40
C ASP A 187 -5.46 3.79 10.24
N ILE A 188 -5.76 4.18 9.00
CA ILE A 188 -6.54 5.37 8.64
C ILE A 188 -7.98 4.95 8.36
N ILE A 189 -8.92 5.37 9.19
CA ILE A 189 -10.34 4.98 9.05
C ILE A 189 -11.08 6.00 8.17
N LEU A 190 -11.46 5.56 6.97
CA LEU A 190 -12.14 6.36 5.94
C LEU A 190 -13.48 5.70 5.59
N PRO A 191 -14.62 6.18 6.15
CA PRO A 191 -15.93 5.54 6.08
C PRO A 191 -16.45 5.21 4.67
N GLU A 192 -15.98 5.91 3.65
CA GLU A 192 -16.36 5.80 2.24
C GLU A 192 -15.83 4.50 1.61
N ILE A 193 -14.73 3.95 2.14
CA ILE A 193 -14.12 2.70 1.66
C ILE A 193 -15.05 1.52 1.95
N LYS A 194 -15.56 0.87 0.90
CA LYS A 194 -16.48 -0.28 0.97
C LYS A 194 -15.83 -1.63 0.68
N ASN A 195 -14.57 -1.66 0.25
CA ASN A 195 -13.81 -2.90 0.03
C ASN A 195 -12.28 -2.65 0.01
N PHE A 196 -11.50 -3.72 0.14
CA PHE A 196 -10.04 -3.68 0.11
C PHE A 196 -9.41 -3.11 -1.18
N ILE A 197 -10.10 -3.17 -2.33
CA ILE A 197 -9.57 -2.63 -3.60
C ILE A 197 -9.69 -1.11 -3.61
N GLN A 198 -10.80 -0.57 -3.10
CA GLN A 198 -10.89 0.86 -2.81
C GLN A 198 -9.85 1.24 -1.75
N ALA A 199 -9.69 0.45 -0.69
CA ALA A 199 -8.67 0.70 0.32
C ALA A 199 -7.27 0.81 -0.29
N HIS A 200 -6.91 -0.07 -1.23
CA HIS A 200 -5.63 -0.05 -1.91
C HIS A 200 -5.44 1.08 -2.95
N LYS A 201 -6.42 1.96 -3.18
CA LYS A 201 -6.21 3.09 -4.11
C LYS A 201 -5.48 4.23 -3.40
N LEU A 202 -4.40 4.71 -4.00
CA LEU A 202 -3.71 5.92 -3.53
C LEU A 202 -4.68 7.12 -3.41
N THR A 203 -5.61 7.27 -4.35
CA THR A 203 -6.63 8.34 -4.30
C THR A 203 -7.58 8.23 -3.11
N SER A 204 -7.69 7.08 -2.43
CA SER A 204 -8.51 6.99 -1.22
C SER A 204 -7.94 7.78 -0.05
N PHE A 205 -6.64 8.07 -0.02
CA PHE A 205 -6.06 8.96 0.99
C PHE A 205 -6.46 10.44 0.80
N GLU A 206 -7.08 10.82 -0.33
CA GLU A 206 -7.67 12.17 -0.51
C GLU A 206 -8.80 12.43 0.49
N LEU A 207 -9.50 11.37 0.94
CA LEU A 207 -10.53 11.44 1.98
C LEU A 207 -9.98 11.90 3.35
N MET A 208 -8.66 11.89 3.55
CA MET A 208 -8.04 12.48 4.74
C MET A 208 -8.20 14.00 4.80
N GLU A 209 -8.45 14.69 3.68
CA GLU A 209 -8.75 16.12 3.67
C GLU A 209 -10.10 16.44 4.36
N GLU A 210 -11.06 15.51 4.32
CA GLU A 210 -12.34 15.60 5.02
C GLU A 210 -12.22 15.11 6.47
N HIS A 211 -11.71 13.89 6.68
CA HIS A 211 -11.76 13.21 7.98
C HIS A 211 -10.61 13.56 8.93
N TYR A 212 -9.49 14.08 8.40
CA TYR A 212 -8.23 14.28 9.14
C TYR A 212 -7.50 15.58 8.76
N LYS A 213 -8.24 16.59 8.27
CA LYS A 213 -7.72 17.82 7.62
C LYS A 213 -6.41 18.37 8.21
N LYS A 214 -6.39 18.73 9.50
CA LYS A 214 -5.21 19.30 10.18
C LYS A 214 -4.01 18.35 10.15
N VAL A 215 -4.20 17.06 10.42
CA VAL A 215 -3.13 16.05 10.33
C VAL A 215 -2.65 15.88 8.89
N PHE A 216 -3.56 15.94 7.93
CA PHE A 216 -3.27 15.73 6.52
C PHE A 216 -2.45 16.88 5.90
N SER A 217 -2.74 18.13 6.25
CA SER A 217 -2.19 19.32 5.57
C SER A 217 -1.41 20.32 6.45
N GLU A 218 -1.43 20.19 7.77
CA GLU A 218 -0.80 21.15 8.70
C GLU A 218 0.31 20.52 9.56
N ILE A 219 0.16 19.27 9.99
CA ILE A 219 1.14 18.62 10.88
C ILE A 219 2.37 18.11 10.09
N PRO A 220 3.61 18.42 10.50
CA PRO A 220 4.82 17.90 9.87
C PRO A 220 4.95 16.38 10.00
N ILE A 221 5.44 15.72 8.95
CA ILE A 221 5.63 14.25 8.95
C ILE A 221 6.53 13.76 10.09
N SER A 222 7.54 14.54 10.48
CA SER A 222 8.48 14.22 11.56
C SER A 222 7.76 14.07 12.90
N GLU A 223 6.74 14.90 13.14
CA GLU A 223 5.91 14.84 14.35
C GLU A 223 5.02 13.60 14.34
N LEU A 224 4.40 13.28 13.19
CA LEU A 224 3.54 12.11 13.03
C LEU A 224 4.29 10.78 13.21
N ILE A 225 5.52 10.69 12.71
CA ILE A 225 6.39 9.53 12.92
C ILE A 225 6.68 9.35 14.42
N GLN A 226 7.07 10.41 15.13
CA GLN A 226 7.34 10.36 16.58
C GLN A 226 6.09 10.07 17.42
N LEU A 227 4.91 10.49 16.97
CA LEU A 227 3.63 10.15 17.59
C LEU A 227 3.24 8.68 17.33
N SER A 228 3.48 8.15 16.13
CA SER A 228 3.18 6.73 15.82
C SER A 228 3.98 5.74 16.67
N LYS A 229 5.22 6.07 17.07
CA LYS A 229 6.01 5.28 18.04
C LYS A 229 5.32 5.13 19.42
N LYS A 230 4.26 5.88 19.70
CA LYS A 230 3.47 5.82 20.95
C LYS A 230 2.09 5.18 20.78
N SER A 231 1.55 5.10 19.56
CA SER A 231 0.25 4.47 19.27
C SER A 231 0.09 4.12 17.79
N ASN A 232 -0.50 2.95 17.53
CA ASN A 232 -0.77 2.43 16.20
C ASN A 232 -2.16 2.77 15.64
N ASP A 233 -2.93 3.64 16.31
CA ASP A 233 -4.27 4.09 15.90
C ASP A 233 -4.26 5.58 15.56
N PHE A 234 -4.50 5.93 14.29
CA PHE A 234 -4.48 7.32 13.82
C PHE A 234 -5.55 8.19 14.49
N ALA A 235 -6.68 7.60 14.90
CA ALA A 235 -7.70 8.34 15.63
C ALA A 235 -7.17 8.78 16.99
N LEU A 236 -6.40 7.92 17.67
CA LEU A 236 -5.71 8.27 18.91
C LEU A 236 -4.64 9.33 18.65
N LEU A 237 -3.81 9.18 17.60
CA LEU A 237 -2.82 10.19 17.22
C LEU A 237 -3.46 11.57 16.95
N SER A 238 -4.54 11.62 16.16
CA SER A 238 -5.27 12.88 15.88
C SER A 238 -5.93 13.46 17.14
N SER A 239 -6.49 12.63 18.01
CA SER A 239 -7.09 13.10 19.27
C SER A 239 -6.06 13.64 20.26
N SER A 240 -4.84 13.08 20.26
CA SER A 240 -3.73 13.53 21.10
C SER A 240 -3.16 14.91 20.71
N LEU A 241 -3.56 15.42 19.55
CA LEU A 241 -3.22 16.75 19.02
C LEU A 241 -4.37 17.77 19.19
N GLU A 242 -5.33 17.46 20.08
CA GLU A 242 -6.56 18.23 20.33
C GLU A 242 -7.36 18.53 19.04
N ILE A 243 -7.35 17.59 18.08
CA ILE A 243 -8.04 17.76 16.79
C ILE A 243 -9.42 17.14 16.91
N GLU A 244 -10.46 17.98 16.97
CA GLU A 244 -11.83 17.51 16.94
C GLU A 244 -12.10 16.69 15.67
N LYS A 245 -12.56 15.46 15.88
CA LYS A 245 -13.13 14.64 14.83
C LYS A 245 -14.50 15.22 14.48
N THR A 246 -14.67 15.71 13.25
CA THR A 246 -15.95 16.27 12.79
C THR A 246 -17.07 15.23 12.91
N ASP A 247 -18.17 15.64 13.53
CA ASP A 247 -19.17 14.77 14.15
C ASP A 247 -20.19 14.16 13.13
N LEU A 248 -19.67 13.65 12.01
CA LEU A 248 -20.44 13.20 10.83
C LEU A 248 -20.81 11.71 10.81
N LEU A 249 -20.60 10.98 11.92
CA LEU A 249 -21.01 9.57 12.06
C LEU A 249 -22.55 9.36 12.09
N LYS A 250 -23.36 10.43 12.07
CA LYS A 250 -24.83 10.35 12.20
C LYS A 250 -25.63 10.13 10.91
N ASN A 251 -25.06 10.32 9.71
CA ASN A 251 -25.82 10.32 8.45
C ASN A 251 -25.45 9.21 7.45
N ILE A 252 -25.19 7.99 7.93
CA ILE A 252 -24.75 6.84 7.09
C ILE A 252 -25.92 6.16 6.32
N SER A 253 -27.17 6.64 6.46
CA SER A 253 -28.35 5.98 5.89
C SER A 253 -28.71 6.36 4.43
N GLN A 254 -28.05 7.36 3.83
CA GLN A 254 -28.38 7.82 2.48
C GLN A 254 -27.13 8.17 1.65
N MET A 255 -26.54 7.16 1.00
CA MET A 255 -26.03 7.28 -0.37
C MET A 255 -25.72 5.89 -0.94
N ASN A 256 -26.31 5.58 -2.08
CA ASN A 256 -26.04 4.38 -2.87
C ASN A 256 -25.95 4.78 -4.35
N THR A 257 -25.46 3.87 -5.19
CA THR A 257 -25.39 3.96 -6.67
C THR A 257 -24.61 5.14 -7.24
N ASP A 258 -23.28 5.10 -7.14
CA ASP A 258 -22.40 4.81 -8.29
C ASP A 258 -20.92 4.82 -7.85
N LEU A 259 -20.15 3.75 -8.17
CA LEU A 259 -18.66 3.68 -8.23
C LEU A 259 -18.07 2.24 -8.24
N THR A 260 -18.88 1.17 -8.22
CA THR A 260 -18.40 -0.22 -8.34
C THR A 260 -18.46 -0.73 -9.78
N LYS A 261 -17.36 -0.69 -10.54
CA LYS A 261 -17.31 -1.33 -11.88
C LYS A 261 -16.44 -2.59 -11.99
N ASP A 262 -15.32 -2.67 -11.27
CA ASP A 262 -14.29 -3.68 -11.56
C ASP A 262 -14.06 -4.78 -10.51
N ALA A 263 -14.84 -4.82 -9.43
CA ALA A 263 -14.85 -5.95 -8.49
C ALA A 263 -16.21 -6.16 -7.81
N ASN A 264 -16.64 -7.41 -7.72
CA ASN A 264 -17.88 -7.86 -7.11
C ASN A 264 -17.58 -8.83 -5.96
N ILE A 265 -17.92 -8.45 -4.72
CA ILE A 265 -17.79 -9.36 -3.57
C ILE A 265 -19.01 -10.29 -3.54
N VAL A 266 -18.75 -11.59 -3.42
CA VAL A 266 -19.76 -12.64 -3.27
C VAL A 266 -19.73 -13.12 -1.82
N SER A 267 -20.82 -12.93 -1.09
CA SER A 267 -20.99 -13.50 0.24
C SER A 267 -20.97 -15.03 0.17
N THR A 268 -20.23 -15.68 1.06
CA THR A 268 -20.24 -17.13 1.16
C THR A 268 -21.56 -17.62 1.75
N GLN A 269 -22.20 -18.57 1.06
CA GLN A 269 -23.52 -19.10 1.39
C GLN A 269 -23.45 -20.59 1.73
N ILE A 270 -24.23 -20.97 2.74
CA ILE A 270 -24.49 -22.36 3.12
C ILE A 270 -25.00 -23.16 1.90
N GLY A 271 -24.46 -24.36 1.68
CA GLY A 271 -24.80 -25.20 0.54
C GLY A 271 -24.27 -24.75 -0.83
N LYS A 272 -23.34 -23.78 -0.89
CA LYS A 272 -22.66 -23.35 -2.13
C LYS A 272 -21.19 -23.75 -2.13
N SER A 273 -20.64 -23.89 -3.34
CA SER A 273 -19.22 -24.14 -3.58
C SER A 273 -18.59 -22.99 -4.38
N TYR A 274 -17.38 -22.64 -4.00
CA TYR A 274 -16.61 -21.51 -4.52
C TYR A 274 -15.31 -22.03 -5.11
N LYS A 275 -15.19 -21.96 -6.43
CA LYS A 275 -14.04 -22.51 -7.19
C LYS A 275 -13.18 -21.36 -7.68
N GLY A 276 -11.89 -21.39 -7.36
CA GLY A 276 -11.04 -20.22 -7.55
C GLY A 276 -9.67 -20.36 -6.92
N GLU A 277 -8.90 -19.28 -6.95
CA GLU A 277 -7.55 -19.22 -6.42
C GLU A 277 -7.50 -18.38 -5.14
N ILE A 278 -6.75 -18.81 -4.13
CA ILE A 278 -6.52 -18.00 -2.92
C ILE A 278 -5.53 -16.89 -3.23
N ILE A 279 -5.96 -15.65 -3.09
CA ILE A 279 -5.21 -14.45 -3.50
C ILE A 279 -4.69 -13.61 -2.33
N ALA A 280 -5.30 -13.74 -1.14
CA ALA A 280 -4.90 -13.10 0.11
C ALA A 280 -5.40 -13.92 1.32
N GLU A 281 -4.84 -13.71 2.52
CA GLU A 281 -5.04 -14.62 3.68
C GLU A 281 -5.51 -13.98 5.02
N THR A 282 -5.16 -12.73 5.31
CA THR A 282 -5.35 -11.98 6.58
C THR A 282 -4.96 -12.77 7.87
N PRO A 283 -5.20 -12.25 9.09
CA PRO A 283 -5.15 -13.10 10.30
C PRO A 283 -6.34 -14.07 10.42
N LYS A 284 -7.52 -13.71 9.88
CA LYS A 284 -8.80 -14.40 10.16
C LYS A 284 -9.48 -15.06 8.97
N GLU A 285 -9.18 -14.65 7.73
CA GLU A 285 -10.01 -14.92 6.54
C GLU A 285 -9.23 -14.97 5.23
N TYR A 286 -9.33 -16.08 4.49
CA TYR A 286 -8.81 -16.18 3.13
C TYR A 286 -9.69 -15.45 2.11
N VAL A 287 -9.08 -14.84 1.11
CA VAL A 287 -9.75 -14.21 -0.03
C VAL A 287 -9.53 -15.08 -1.27
N GLN A 288 -10.61 -15.52 -1.91
CA GLN A 288 -10.58 -16.37 -3.10
C GLN A 288 -11.09 -15.59 -4.32
N GLN A 289 -10.33 -15.57 -5.42
CA GLN A 289 -10.80 -15.07 -6.72
C GLN A 289 -11.56 -16.17 -7.46
N LEU A 290 -12.84 -15.94 -7.75
CA LEU A 290 -13.79 -16.95 -8.25
C LEU A 290 -13.68 -17.15 -9.77
N GLY A 291 -12.70 -17.94 -10.18
CA GLY A 291 -12.40 -18.23 -11.58
C GLY A 291 -11.24 -17.40 -12.12
N GLU A 292 -10.56 -17.93 -13.14
CA GLU A 292 -9.34 -17.34 -13.69
C GLU A 292 -9.63 -16.01 -14.40
N ASN A 293 -8.97 -14.94 -13.97
CA ASN A 293 -9.22 -13.54 -14.39
C ASN A 293 -10.62 -12.98 -14.02
N SER A 294 -11.30 -13.57 -13.05
CA SER A 294 -12.64 -13.14 -12.63
C SER A 294 -12.62 -11.87 -11.79
N LYS A 295 -13.64 -11.02 -11.94
CA LYS A 295 -13.90 -9.88 -11.04
C LYS A 295 -14.68 -10.24 -9.77
N TYR A 296 -14.99 -11.51 -9.55
CA TYR A 296 -15.76 -11.98 -8.40
C TYR A 296 -14.83 -12.55 -7.32
N PHE A 297 -15.06 -12.17 -6.06
CA PHE A 297 -14.24 -12.59 -4.92
C PHE A 297 -15.10 -13.13 -3.78
N ALA A 298 -14.69 -14.22 -3.14
CA ALA A 298 -15.29 -14.75 -1.92
C ALA A 298 -14.32 -14.65 -0.73
N PHE A 299 -14.88 -14.57 0.47
CA PHE A 299 -14.13 -14.49 1.73
C PHE A 299 -14.44 -15.69 2.61
N HIS A 300 -13.40 -16.31 3.17
CA HIS A 300 -13.48 -17.57 3.87
C HIS A 300 -12.82 -17.49 5.24
N VAL A 301 -13.63 -17.34 6.28
CA VAL A 301 -13.15 -17.34 7.67
C VAL A 301 -12.37 -18.64 7.98
N LYS A 302 -11.11 -18.51 8.38
CA LYS A 302 -10.18 -19.64 8.59
C LYS A 302 -10.71 -20.67 9.57
N SER A 303 -11.33 -20.22 10.67
CA SER A 303 -11.94 -21.10 11.68
C SER A 303 -13.01 -22.02 11.09
N ASN A 304 -13.67 -21.59 10.02
CA ASN A 304 -14.78 -22.28 9.38
C ASN A 304 -14.33 -23.23 8.27
N LEU A 305 -13.04 -23.28 7.93
CA LEU A 305 -12.48 -24.25 6.97
C LEU A 305 -11.98 -25.52 7.68
N ASN A 306 -12.18 -26.68 7.06
CA ASN A 306 -11.76 -27.96 7.62
C ASN A 306 -10.23 -28.18 7.61
N LYS A 307 -9.49 -27.40 6.82
CA LYS A 307 -8.03 -27.34 6.77
C LYS A 307 -7.58 -25.94 6.28
N PRO A 308 -6.36 -25.49 6.61
CA PRO A 308 -5.80 -24.27 6.04
C PRO A 308 -5.55 -24.41 4.53
N VAL A 309 -5.41 -23.26 3.85
CA VAL A 309 -4.97 -23.13 2.46
C VAL A 309 -3.82 -22.13 2.40
N ASN A 310 -3.01 -22.21 1.35
CA ASN A 310 -1.92 -21.26 1.10
C ASN A 310 -2.29 -20.25 0.02
N LEU A 311 -1.58 -19.13 -0.02
CA LEU A 311 -1.65 -18.19 -1.12
C LEU A 311 -1.22 -18.85 -2.44
N GLY A 312 -2.00 -18.65 -3.50
CA GLY A 312 -1.81 -19.31 -4.80
C GLY A 312 -2.46 -20.69 -4.93
N ASP A 313 -3.03 -21.26 -3.85
CA ASP A 313 -3.77 -22.51 -3.94
C ASP A 313 -5.01 -22.36 -4.84
N LYS A 314 -5.09 -23.13 -5.93
CA LYS A 314 -6.30 -23.26 -6.75
C LYS A 314 -7.20 -24.30 -6.09
N VAL A 315 -8.25 -23.84 -5.39
CA VAL A 315 -9.13 -24.69 -4.56
C VAL A 315 -10.61 -24.55 -4.89
N GLN A 316 -11.38 -25.58 -4.54
CA GLN A 316 -12.81 -25.49 -4.37
C GLN A 316 -13.14 -25.53 -2.88
N ILE A 317 -13.80 -24.48 -2.39
CA ILE A 317 -14.28 -24.38 -1.00
C ILE A 317 -15.79 -24.59 -1.00
N SER A 318 -16.27 -25.66 -0.36
CA SER A 318 -17.68 -26.05 -0.35
C SER A 318 -18.27 -25.93 1.05
N TYR A 319 -19.25 -25.05 1.21
CA TYR A 319 -19.99 -24.90 2.46
C TYR A 319 -21.08 -25.98 2.54
N PRO A 320 -21.08 -26.86 3.55
CA PRO A 320 -22.16 -27.82 3.74
C PRO A 320 -23.51 -27.12 3.95
N LYS A 321 -24.62 -27.83 3.74
CA LYS A 321 -25.97 -27.34 4.10
C LYS A 321 -26.20 -27.24 5.61
N ASP A 322 -25.38 -27.95 6.38
CA ASP A 322 -25.36 -27.99 7.83
C ASP A 322 -24.34 -26.99 8.36
N SER A 323 -24.81 -25.90 8.97
CA SER A 323 -23.98 -24.78 9.45
C SER A 323 -23.07 -25.15 10.62
N SER A 324 -23.28 -26.29 11.28
CA SER A 324 -22.38 -26.78 12.34
C SER A 324 -21.08 -27.38 11.79
N LYS A 325 -21.05 -27.72 10.49
CA LYS A 325 -19.91 -28.36 9.85
C LYS A 325 -19.02 -27.34 9.14
N LYS A 326 -17.71 -27.51 9.30
CA LYS A 326 -16.71 -26.72 8.58
C LYS A 326 -16.80 -26.96 7.07
N ALA A 327 -16.54 -25.92 6.28
CA ALA A 327 -16.47 -26.00 4.83
C ALA A 327 -15.32 -26.92 4.39
N SER A 328 -15.56 -27.74 3.38
CA SER A 328 -14.52 -28.60 2.80
C SER A 328 -13.67 -27.82 1.82
N VAL A 329 -12.37 -28.11 1.82
CA VAL A 329 -11.39 -27.56 0.89
C VAL A 329 -10.80 -28.68 0.03
N GLU A 330 -10.94 -28.55 -1.28
CA GLU A 330 -10.43 -29.49 -2.28
C GLU A 330 -9.44 -28.79 -3.22
N GLN A 331 -8.27 -29.39 -3.48
CA GLN A 331 -7.29 -28.84 -4.42
C GLN A 331 -7.71 -29.14 -5.87
N ILE A 332 -7.65 -28.14 -6.74
CA ILE A 332 -7.95 -28.25 -8.16
C ILE A 332 -6.67 -28.63 -8.90
N SER A 333 -6.43 -29.93 -9.05
CA SER A 333 -5.37 -30.41 -9.95
C SER A 333 -5.70 -30.06 -11.39
N LEU A 334 -4.74 -29.46 -12.11
CA LEU A 334 -4.78 -29.36 -13.56
C LEU A 334 -4.73 -30.78 -14.13
N SER A 335 -5.86 -31.27 -14.62
CA SER A 335 -5.90 -32.51 -15.40
C SER A 335 -5.03 -32.32 -16.64
N SER A 336 -3.89 -33.00 -16.70
CA SER A 336 -3.10 -33.07 -17.92
C SER A 336 -3.97 -33.65 -19.03
N SER A 337 -4.23 -32.83 -20.04
CA SER A 337 -4.95 -33.27 -21.23
C SER A 337 -4.10 -34.31 -21.94
N LYS A 338 -4.36 -35.60 -21.67
CA LYS A 338 -3.88 -36.69 -22.50
C LYS A 338 -4.51 -36.53 -23.88
N THR A 339 -3.81 -35.83 -24.76
CA THR A 339 -4.05 -35.85 -26.20
C THR A 339 -3.97 -37.31 -26.63
N LYS A 340 -5.12 -37.93 -26.88
CA LYS A 340 -5.15 -39.24 -27.54
C LYS A 340 -4.67 -39.01 -28.97
N SER A 341 -3.42 -39.36 -29.25
CA SER A 341 -3.01 -39.58 -30.64
C SER A 341 -3.85 -40.72 -31.21
N ARG A 342 -4.39 -40.48 -32.41
CA ARG A 342 -4.92 -41.51 -33.30
C ARG A 342 -4.13 -41.43 -34.59
#